data_AF-A0A9E3FF66-F1
#
_entry.id   AF-A0A9E3FF66-F1
#
_cell.length_a   1.000
_cell.length_b   1.000
_cell.length_c   1.000
_cell.angle_alpha   90.00
_cell.angle_beta   90.00
_cell.angle_gamma   90.00
#
_symmetry.space_group_name_H-M   'P 1'
#
loop_
_entity.id
_entity.type
_entity.pdbx_description
1 polymer ?
#
loop_
_entity_poly.entity_id
_entity_poly.type
_entity_poly.pdbx_seq_one_letter_code
_entity_poly.pdbx_strand_id
1 'polypeptide(L)'
;MKPSEKAEIATLKATIRAIQKGATVSKPVTEGTRYDLILDYQGRLYRAQVKYCGSTDQPGAVWVRLASGSYGRIRFQAYSAHEVDVVLAYVPSSDVILWIDACHFDGKGALSFRLQKALNNQSKGCRLIEDFIW
;
A
#
# COMPACT_ATOMS: atom_id res chain seq x y z
N MET A 1 0.03 7.80 18.31
CA MET A 1 0.92 6.87 17.61
C MET A 1 1.80 7.64 16.66
N LYS A 2 3.11 7.54 16.83
CA LYS A 2 4.12 8.20 16.01
C LYS A 2 4.07 7.66 14.56
N PRO A 3 4.51 8.42 13.55
CA PRO A 3 4.56 7.93 12.18
C PRO A 3 5.38 6.63 12.02
N SER A 4 6.47 6.49 12.78
CA SER A 4 7.31 5.28 12.79
C SER A 4 6.57 4.05 13.31
N GLU A 5 5.85 4.19 14.42
CA GLU A 5 5.03 3.11 15.00
C GLU A 5 3.95 2.64 14.02
N LYS A 6 3.31 3.56 13.29
CA LYS A 6 2.33 3.21 12.24
C LYS A 6 2.97 2.41 11.12
N ALA A 7 4.14 2.83 10.65
CA ALA A 7 4.87 2.12 9.60
C ALA A 7 5.25 0.71 10.06
N GLU A 8 5.77 0.57 11.28
CA GLU A 8 6.13 -0.73 11.86
C GLU A 8 4.93 -1.67 11.99
N ILE A 9 3.79 -1.16 12.49
CA ILE A 9 2.54 -1.94 12.56
C ILE A 9 2.11 -2.41 11.17
N ALA A 10 2.13 -1.53 10.17
CA ALA A 10 1.75 -1.92 8.81
C ALA A 10 2.68 -3.00 8.25
N THR A 11 4.00 -2.89 8.46
CA THR A 11 4.98 -3.88 8.03
C THR A 11 4.77 -5.22 8.71
N LEU A 12 4.50 -5.24 10.02
CA LEU A 12 4.19 -6.47 10.75
C LEU A 12 2.89 -7.12 10.26
N LYS A 13 1.83 -6.33 10.07
CA LYS A 13 0.55 -6.81 9.53
C LYS A 13 0.70 -7.39 8.11
N ALA A 14 1.45 -6.70 7.25
CA ALA A 14 1.75 -7.18 5.90
C ALA A 14 2.57 -8.49 5.93
N THR A 15 3.56 -8.59 6.82
CA THR A 15 4.38 -9.80 7.00
C THR A 15 3.54 -10.98 7.45
N ILE A 16 2.66 -10.79 8.45
CA ILE A 16 1.75 -11.83 8.92
C ILE A 16 0.82 -12.28 7.78
N ARG A 17 0.26 -11.33 7.01
CA ARG A 17 -0.61 -11.66 5.88
C ARG A 17 0.12 -12.44 4.80
N ALA A 18 1.35 -12.06 4.48
CA ALA A 18 2.19 -12.74 3.51
C ALA A 18 2.45 -14.20 3.93
N ILE A 19 2.82 -14.43 5.19
CA ILE A 19 3.03 -15.78 5.73
C ILE A 19 1.74 -16.61 5.66
N GLN A 20 0.59 -16.04 6.03
CA GLN A 20 -0.71 -16.71 5.92
C GLN A 20 -1.07 -17.10 4.47
N LYS A 21 -0.60 -16.33 3.49
CA LYS A 21 -0.78 -16.60 2.06
C LYS A 21 0.22 -17.61 1.50
N GLY A 22 1.17 -18.08 2.32
CA GLY A 22 2.23 -18.99 1.89
C GLY A 22 3.39 -18.30 1.19
N ALA A 23 3.55 -16.98 1.37
CA ALA A 23 4.70 -16.25 0.85
C ALA A 23 5.88 -16.29 1.82
N THR A 24 7.10 -16.36 1.30
CA THR A 24 8.33 -16.14 2.08
C THR A 24 8.67 -14.65 2.05
N VAL A 25 9.01 -14.08 3.21
CA VAL A 25 9.27 -12.64 3.37
C VAL A 25 10.74 -12.41 3.66
N SER A 26 11.37 -11.53 2.88
CA SER A 26 12.73 -11.03 3.11
C SER A 26 12.73 -9.51 3.25
N LYS A 27 13.72 -8.94 3.93
CA LYS A 27 13.88 -7.49 4.10
C LYS A 27 15.29 -7.03 3.69
N PRO A 28 15.44 -5.83 3.11
CA PRO A 28 16.75 -5.26 2.85
C PRO A 28 17.51 -5.03 4.16
N VAL A 29 18.83 -5.21 4.12
CA VAL A 29 19.72 -5.01 5.28
C VAL A 29 20.08 -3.53 5.46
N THR A 30 20.11 -2.77 4.37
CA THR A 30 20.41 -1.34 4.37
C THR A 30 19.14 -0.50 4.34
N GLU A 31 19.22 0.68 4.95
CA GLU A 31 18.16 1.69 4.84
C GLU A 31 18.16 2.38 3.46
N GLY A 32 17.12 3.17 3.20
CA GLY A 32 17.02 4.01 1.99
C GLY A 32 16.55 3.27 0.73
N THR A 33 16.12 2.02 0.84
CA THR A 33 15.52 1.27 -0.27
C THR A 33 14.14 1.82 -0.65
N ARG A 34 13.75 1.61 -1.91
CA ARG A 34 12.45 2.04 -2.45
C ARG A 34 11.30 1.09 -2.08
N TYR A 35 11.62 -0.06 -1.50
CA TYR A 35 10.70 -1.09 -1.03
C TYR A 35 11.10 -1.50 0.40
N ASP A 36 10.15 -2.03 1.15
CA ASP A 36 10.36 -2.47 2.53
C ASP A 36 10.59 -3.98 2.61
N LEU A 37 10.00 -4.76 1.70
CA LEU A 37 10.04 -6.22 1.70
C LEU A 37 10.29 -6.78 0.29
N ILE A 38 10.88 -7.97 0.23
CA ILE A 38 10.79 -8.87 -0.93
C ILE A 38 9.86 -10.02 -0.55
N LEU A 39 8.85 -10.27 -1.39
CA LEU A 39 7.97 -11.43 -1.24
C LEU A 39 8.32 -12.47 -2.30
N ASP A 40 8.62 -13.69 -1.89
CA ASP A 40 8.56 -14.86 -2.76
C ASP A 40 7.16 -15.45 -2.67
N TYR A 41 6.36 -15.23 -3.71
CA TYR A 41 4.95 -15.58 -3.74
C TYR A 41 4.55 -16.08 -5.13
N GLN A 42 3.91 -17.24 -5.19
CA GLN A 42 3.44 -17.86 -6.44
C GLN A 42 4.54 -18.00 -7.51
N GLY A 43 5.77 -18.33 -7.10
CA GLY A 43 6.90 -18.54 -8.00
C GLY A 43 7.49 -17.26 -8.59
N ARG A 44 7.20 -16.10 -7.99
CA ARG A 44 7.71 -14.79 -8.41
C ARG A 44 8.17 -13.98 -7.20
N LEU A 45 9.21 -13.18 -7.41
CA LEU A 45 9.66 -12.20 -6.43
C LEU A 45 8.96 -10.86 -6.67
N TYR A 46 8.48 -10.25 -5.60
CA TYR A 46 7.87 -8.92 -5.61
C TYR A 46 8.61 -7.97 -4.67
N ARG A 47 9.10 -6.85 -5.19
CA ARG A 47 9.57 -5.70 -4.40
C ARG A 47 8.35 -4.96 -3.86
N ALA A 48 8.07 -5.15 -2.57
CA ALA A 48 6.88 -4.66 -1.91
C ALA A 48 7.19 -3.44 -1.05
N GLN A 49 6.53 -2.32 -1.34
CA GLN A 49 6.48 -1.18 -0.44
C GLN A 49 5.25 -1.30 0.46
N VAL A 50 5.41 -1.12 1.77
CA VAL A 50 4.33 -1.15 2.74
C VAL A 50 3.86 0.28 3.06
N LYS A 51 2.55 0.46 3.20
CA LYS A 51 1.93 1.72 3.61
C LYS A 51 0.87 1.49 4.68
N TYR A 52 0.88 2.34 5.70
CA TYR A 52 -0.23 2.50 6.63
C TYR A 52 -1.24 3.49 6.05
N CYS A 53 -2.49 3.07 5.85
CA CYS A 53 -3.54 3.98 5.37
C CYS A 53 -4.02 4.89 6.49
N GLY A 54 -4.05 6.18 6.22
CA GLY A 54 -4.69 7.16 7.10
C GLY A 54 -6.20 7.19 6.87
N SER A 55 -6.96 7.46 7.94
CA SER A 55 -8.33 7.94 7.81
C SER A 55 -8.33 9.24 7.01
N THR A 56 -9.29 9.38 6.10
CA THR A 56 -9.49 10.65 5.41
C THR A 56 -10.61 11.42 6.08
N ASP A 57 -10.67 12.74 5.87
CA ASP A 57 -11.79 13.57 6.33
C ASP A 57 -13.11 13.21 5.60
N GLN A 58 -13.04 12.37 4.57
CA GLN A 58 -14.19 11.87 3.82
C GLN A 58 -14.65 10.51 4.39
N PRO A 59 -15.87 10.42 4.93
CA PRO A 59 -16.44 9.16 5.38
C PRO A 59 -16.49 8.14 4.22
N GLY A 60 -16.04 6.92 4.49
CA GLY A 60 -16.14 5.82 3.52
C GLY A 60 -15.01 5.75 2.48
N ALA A 61 -13.93 6.52 2.62
CA ALA A 61 -12.75 6.42 1.76
C ALA A 61 -11.44 6.37 2.54
N VAL A 62 -10.46 5.66 1.99
CA VAL A 62 -9.08 5.58 2.48
C VAL A 62 -8.11 6.00 1.38
N TRP A 63 -7.03 6.67 1.75
CA TRP A 63 -6.02 7.15 0.81
C TRP A 63 -4.70 6.44 1.05
N VAL A 64 -4.14 5.90 -0.03
CA VAL A 64 -2.81 5.32 -0.07
C VAL A 64 -1.89 6.34 -0.71
N ARG A 65 -0.97 6.91 0.07
CA ARG A 65 0.06 7.82 -0.45
C ARG A 65 1.18 7.01 -1.09
N LEU A 66 1.49 7.34 -2.34
CA LEU A 66 2.40 6.62 -3.22
C LEU A 66 3.63 7.46 -3.59
N ALA A 67 3.89 8.52 -2.85
CA ALA A 67 5.08 9.34 -3.00
C ALA A 67 5.88 9.37 -1.71
N SER A 68 7.20 9.35 -1.86
CA SER A 68 8.15 9.67 -0.80
C SER A 68 8.44 11.18 -0.84
N GLY A 69 8.26 11.88 0.28
CA GLY A 69 8.62 13.29 0.43
C GLY A 69 8.05 13.94 1.69
N SER A 70 8.79 14.86 2.29
CA SER A 70 8.33 15.74 3.38
C SER A 70 8.28 17.20 2.90
N TYR A 71 7.47 18.00 3.60
CA TYR A 71 7.12 19.40 3.29
C TYR A 71 8.34 20.27 2.97
N GLY A 72 8.31 21.00 1.85
CA GLY A 72 9.36 21.95 1.43
C GLY A 72 9.62 21.96 -0.09
N ARG A 73 10.88 22.20 -0.50
CA ARG A 73 11.33 22.24 -1.91
C ARG A 73 11.53 20.84 -2.55
N ILE A 74 11.15 19.75 -1.87
CA ILE A 74 11.39 18.39 -2.33
C ILE A 74 10.24 17.95 -3.23
N ARG A 75 10.56 17.54 -4.47
CA ARG A 75 9.60 16.96 -5.41
C ARG A 75 9.11 15.63 -4.86
N PHE A 76 7.79 15.46 -4.74
CA PHE A 76 7.17 14.16 -4.43
C PHE A 76 7.57 13.16 -5.52
N GLN A 77 8.41 12.20 -5.18
CA GLN A 77 8.79 11.14 -6.12
C GLN A 77 7.78 10.01 -6.00
N ALA A 78 6.89 9.93 -6.99
CA ALA A 78 5.96 8.80 -7.12
C ALA A 78 6.75 7.49 -7.29
N TYR A 79 6.21 6.40 -6.77
CA TYR A 79 6.74 5.08 -7.08
C TYR A 79 6.55 4.77 -8.56
N SER A 80 7.55 4.11 -9.13
CA SER A 80 7.48 3.58 -10.48
C SER A 80 7.51 2.05 -10.48
N ALA A 81 6.94 1.45 -11.51
CA ALA A 81 7.00 0.01 -11.74
C ALA A 81 8.44 -0.54 -11.83
N HIS A 82 9.42 0.32 -12.12
CA HIS A 82 10.84 -0.06 -12.16
C HIS A 82 11.44 -0.26 -10.77
N GLU A 83 10.88 0.34 -9.73
CA GLU A 83 11.43 0.32 -8.36
C GLU A 83 10.62 -0.58 -7.42
N VAL A 84 9.30 -0.61 -7.61
CA VAL A 84 8.34 -1.29 -6.73
C VAL A 84 7.34 -2.04 -7.60
N ASP A 85 7.18 -3.34 -7.33
CA ASP A 85 6.26 -4.21 -8.09
C ASP A 85 4.85 -4.17 -7.49
N VAL A 86 4.76 -4.04 -6.17
CA VAL A 86 3.50 -4.03 -5.43
C VAL A 86 3.56 -3.07 -4.24
N VAL A 87 2.43 -2.41 -3.96
CA VAL A 87 2.20 -1.70 -2.71
C VAL A 87 1.25 -2.50 -1.83
N LEU A 88 1.71 -2.82 -0.62
CA LEU A 88 0.91 -3.46 0.43
C LEU A 88 0.36 -2.38 1.35
N ALA A 89 -0.93 -2.08 1.23
CA ALA A 89 -1.55 -1.01 1.99
C ALA A 89 -2.39 -1.58 3.14
N TYR A 90 -1.97 -1.34 4.38
CA TYR A 90 -2.72 -1.72 5.58
C TYR A 90 -3.85 -0.73 5.85
N VAL A 91 -5.09 -1.22 5.94
CA VAL A 91 -6.30 -0.45 6.25
C VAL A 91 -6.75 -0.74 7.69
N PRO A 92 -6.49 0.15 8.65
CA PRO A 92 -6.70 -0.14 10.07
C PRO A 92 -8.16 -0.30 10.47
N SER A 93 -9.08 0.38 9.79
CA SER A 93 -10.52 0.36 10.11
C SER A 93 -11.17 -1.00 9.88
N SER A 94 -10.61 -1.81 8.99
CA SER A 94 -11.12 -3.14 8.63
C SER A 94 -10.08 -4.25 8.82
N ASP A 95 -8.90 -3.93 9.36
CA ASP A 95 -7.77 -4.84 9.58
C ASP A 95 -7.39 -5.69 8.34
N VAL A 96 -7.35 -5.08 7.16
CA VAL A 96 -7.00 -5.75 5.89
C VAL A 96 -5.74 -5.19 5.26
N ILE A 97 -5.08 -6.02 4.43
CA ILE A 97 -3.99 -5.61 3.54
C ILE A 97 -4.53 -5.58 2.12
N LEU A 98 -4.32 -4.46 1.43
CA LEU A 98 -4.59 -4.35 0.01
C LEU A 98 -3.32 -4.69 -0.79
N TRP A 99 -3.45 -5.55 -1.80
CA TRP A 99 -2.45 -5.82 -2.82
C TRP A 99 -2.68 -4.90 -4.01
N ILE A 100 -1.78 -3.96 -4.24
CA ILE A 100 -1.91 -2.97 -5.32
C ILE A 100 -0.75 -3.16 -6.29
N ASP A 101 -0.99 -3.77 -7.46
CA ASP A 101 0.04 -3.93 -8.48
C ASP A 101 0.48 -2.59 -9.10
N ALA A 102 1.72 -2.56 -9.61
CA ALA A 102 2.32 -1.38 -10.23
C ALA A 102 1.46 -0.72 -11.32
N CYS A 103 0.70 -1.48 -12.11
CA CYS A 103 -0.20 -0.94 -13.13
C CYS A 103 -1.25 0.05 -12.57
N HIS A 104 -1.56 -0.04 -11.27
CA HIS A 104 -2.49 0.86 -10.61
C HIS A 104 -1.85 2.15 -10.13
N PHE A 105 -0.56 2.15 -9.78
CA PHE A 105 0.10 3.26 -9.10
C PHE A 105 1.25 3.92 -9.86
N ASP A 106 1.76 3.32 -10.93
CA ASP A 106 2.91 3.83 -11.68
C ASP A 106 2.75 5.32 -12.04
N GLY A 107 3.70 6.15 -11.59
CA GLY A 107 3.69 7.60 -11.79
C GLY A 107 2.64 8.40 -11.01
N LYS A 108 1.86 7.78 -10.10
CA LYS A 108 0.81 8.44 -9.31
C LYS A 108 1.27 8.77 -7.90
N GLY A 109 0.88 9.95 -7.41
CA GLY A 109 1.21 10.40 -6.04
C GLY A 109 0.32 9.80 -4.94
N ALA A 110 -0.91 9.40 -5.27
CA ALA A 110 -1.84 8.77 -4.34
C ALA A 110 -2.94 7.99 -5.08
N LEU A 111 -3.53 7.04 -4.37
CA LEU A 111 -4.74 6.34 -4.78
C LEU A 111 -5.80 6.47 -3.68
N SER A 112 -7.04 6.67 -4.09
CA SER A 112 -8.21 6.65 -3.20
C SER A 112 -8.99 5.35 -3.43
N PHE A 113 -9.36 4.70 -2.32
CA PHE A 113 -10.18 3.51 -2.29
C PHE A 113 -11.43 3.77 -1.44
N ARG A 114 -12.56 3.24 -1.86
CA ARG A 114 -13.84 3.31 -1.13
C ARG A 114 -14.02 2.05 -0.28
N LEU A 115 -14.43 2.27 0.97
CA LEU A 115 -14.79 1.22 1.93
C LEU A 115 -16.15 0.60 1.62
N GLN A 116 -17.03 1.33 0.95
CA GLN A 116 -18.38 0.91 0.59
C GLN A 116 -18.72 1.33 -0.83
N LYS A 117 -19.67 0.60 -1.45
CA LYS A 117 -20.20 0.97 -2.76
C LYS A 117 -20.82 2.37 -2.72
N ALA A 118 -20.70 3.09 -3.84
CA ALA A 118 -21.31 4.41 -3.96
C ALA A 118 -22.84 4.28 -3.91
N LEU A 119 -23.50 5.18 -3.18
CA LEU A 119 -24.96 5.17 -2.99
C LEU A 119 -25.73 5.28 -4.32
N ASN A 120 -25.13 5.90 -5.32
CA ASN A 120 -25.68 6.06 -6.66
C ASN A 120 -25.26 4.94 -7.64
N ASN A 121 -24.74 3.81 -7.15
CA ASN A 121 -24.20 2.69 -7.94
C ASN A 121 -23.11 3.10 -8.96
N GLN A 122 -22.46 4.25 -8.76
CA GLN A 122 -21.36 4.68 -9.62
C GLN A 122 -20.15 3.77 -9.40
N SER A 123 -19.80 2.99 -10.43
CA SER A 123 -18.62 2.13 -10.48
C SER A 123 -17.45 2.76 -11.24
N LYS A 124 -17.75 3.64 -12.22
CA LYS A 124 -16.73 4.25 -13.08
C LYS A 124 -15.86 5.23 -12.28
N GLY A 125 -14.56 4.94 -12.19
CA GLY A 125 -13.57 5.76 -11.48
C GLY A 125 -13.48 5.51 -9.96
N CYS A 126 -14.26 4.56 -9.43
CA CYS A 126 -14.21 4.17 -8.02
C CYS A 126 -13.44 2.86 -7.86
N ARG A 127 -12.45 2.83 -6.97
CA ARG A 127 -11.77 1.59 -6.55
C ARG A 127 -12.38 1.15 -5.24
N LEU A 128 -13.03 -0.02 -5.20
CA LEU A 128 -13.51 -0.58 -3.93
C LEU A 128 -12.36 -1.31 -3.25
N ILE A 129 -12.26 -1.24 -1.93
CA ILE A 129 -11.22 -1.98 -1.21
C ILE A 129 -11.30 -3.48 -1.46
N GLU A 130 -12.52 -4.02 -1.61
CA GLU A 130 -12.81 -5.45 -1.81
C GLU A 130 -12.07 -6.03 -3.02
N ASP A 131 -11.93 -5.24 -4.09
CA ASP A 131 -11.26 -5.66 -5.32
C ASP A 131 -9.73 -5.80 -5.16
N PHE A 132 -9.17 -5.28 -4.05
CA PHE A 132 -7.74 -5.24 -3.78
C PHE A 132 -7.34 -5.99 -2.51
N ILE A 133 -8.29 -6.57 -1.76
CA ILE A 133 -7.93 -7.33 -0.55
C ILE A 133 -7.05 -8.51 -0.95
N TRP A 134 -5.83 -8.55 -0.39
CA TRP A 134 -4.90 -9.64 -0.61
C TRP A 134 -5.35 -10.90 0.12
#